data_AF-A0A2J6IBW1-F1
#
_entry.id   AF-A0A2J6IBW1-F1
#
_cell.length_a   1.000
_cell.length_b   1.000
_cell.length_c   1.000
_cell.angle_alpha   90.00
_cell.angle_beta   90.00
_cell.angle_gamma   90.00
#
_symmetry.space_group_name_H-M   'P 1'
#
loop_
_entity.id
_entity.type
_entity.pdbx_description
1 polymer ?
#
loop_
_entity_poly.entity_id
_entity_poly.type
_entity_poly.pdbx_seq_one_letter_code
_entity_poly.pdbx_strand_id
1 'polypeptide(L)'
;MKLSQFKFNLPRELIADHPPKNRDESRLMIVNRKDQTIEHKSFKDIIDYFDDGDIFAINNTKVFPARLNGEKEKTGAKIEVFLLRELNRESRLWDVMVDPARKIRIGNKLYFGEDDALVAEVIDNTTSRGRTLRFLFDGPYEDFKRTLQELGETPLPKIHEREIEPEDEERYQTIYAKHEGAVAAPTAGLHFSRELMKRLEIKGVEFAELTLHTGLGNFRTIEVEDLTKHKVDSEQMILTPESAARMNAAKAKRHKVVAVGTTTMKALETAVSITGQVKPYSGWTNKFIFPPYEFGFADAMVTNLHMPMSPMMMMISAFVGYDFLFDVYKEAVKEKYKFFTYGDAMLII
;
A
#
# COMPACT_ATOMS: atom_id res chain seq x y z
N MET A 1 -22.53 -0.14 -8.26
CA MET A 1 -22.34 -1.45 -7.57
C MET A 1 -22.49 -1.26 -6.07
N LYS A 2 -22.86 -2.32 -5.36
CA LYS A 2 -23.05 -2.34 -3.91
C LYS A 2 -21.86 -3.00 -3.20
N LEU A 3 -21.52 -2.55 -2.00
CA LEU A 3 -20.44 -3.13 -1.17
C LEU A 3 -20.69 -4.62 -0.89
N SER A 4 -21.92 -4.99 -0.56
CA SER A 4 -22.31 -6.38 -0.27
C SER A 4 -22.05 -7.37 -1.40
N GLN A 5 -21.93 -6.90 -2.65
CA GLN A 5 -21.57 -7.74 -3.80
C GLN A 5 -20.12 -8.25 -3.72
N PHE A 6 -19.24 -7.56 -2.99
CA PHE A 6 -17.82 -7.93 -2.83
C PHE A 6 -17.57 -8.81 -1.61
N LYS A 7 -18.61 -9.42 -1.04
CA LYS A 7 -18.52 -10.31 0.11
C LYS A 7 -18.26 -11.74 -0.37
N PHE A 8 -17.23 -12.37 0.19
CA PHE A 8 -17.02 -13.81 0.09
C PHE A 8 -16.55 -14.35 1.46
N ASN A 9 -16.63 -15.66 1.64
CA ASN A 9 -16.13 -16.31 2.85
C ASN A 9 -14.63 -16.55 2.71
N LEU A 10 -13.82 -15.84 3.50
CA LEU A 10 -12.39 -16.05 3.61
C LEU A 10 -12.09 -16.70 4.98
N PRO A 11 -11.73 -18.00 5.02
CA PRO A 11 -11.30 -18.64 6.24
C PRO A 11 -10.07 -17.93 6.84
N ARG A 12 -10.09 -17.70 8.16
CA ARG A 12 -9.06 -16.91 8.84
C ARG A 12 -7.68 -17.55 8.75
N GLU A 13 -7.60 -18.86 8.71
CA GLU A 13 -6.38 -19.63 8.54
C GLU A 13 -5.69 -19.42 7.18
N LEU A 14 -6.38 -18.82 6.21
CA LEU A 14 -5.81 -18.42 4.92
C LEU A 14 -5.23 -17.01 4.93
N ILE A 15 -5.40 -16.23 6.00
CA ILE A 15 -4.75 -14.91 6.14
C ILE A 15 -3.34 -15.15 6.68
N ALA A 16 -2.32 -14.68 5.98
CA ALA A 16 -0.93 -14.85 6.42
C ALA A 16 -0.53 -13.79 7.45
N ASP A 17 -0.06 -14.24 8.62
CA ASP A 17 0.42 -13.37 9.70
C ASP A 17 1.91 -13.03 9.60
N HIS A 18 2.70 -13.89 8.95
CA HIS A 18 4.13 -13.69 8.73
C HIS A 18 4.46 -13.86 7.25
N PRO A 19 5.45 -13.11 6.74
CA PRO A 19 5.98 -13.32 5.40
C PRO A 19 6.72 -14.68 5.30
N PRO A 20 6.88 -15.23 4.09
CA PRO A 20 7.71 -16.42 3.88
C PRO A 20 9.18 -16.15 4.28
N LYS A 21 9.97 -17.19 4.53
CA LYS A 21 11.39 -17.03 4.88
C LYS A 21 12.16 -16.25 3.80
N ASN A 22 11.96 -16.61 2.54
CA ASN A 22 12.49 -15.86 1.39
C ASN A 22 11.34 -15.18 0.63
N ARG A 23 11.57 -13.95 0.15
CA ARG A 23 10.54 -13.11 -0.47
C ARG A 23 9.86 -13.76 -1.68
N ASP A 24 10.64 -14.43 -2.51
CA ASP A 24 10.22 -14.98 -3.81
C ASP A 24 9.78 -16.46 -3.73
N GLU A 25 9.50 -16.97 -2.53
CA GLU A 25 9.00 -18.34 -2.30
C GLU A 25 7.49 -18.42 -2.12
N SER A 26 6.78 -17.30 -2.24
CA SER A 26 5.32 -17.31 -2.26
C SER A 26 4.78 -18.05 -3.49
N ARG A 27 3.53 -18.51 -3.43
CA ARG A 27 2.83 -19.00 -4.61
C ARG A 27 2.44 -17.82 -5.50
N LEU A 28 2.25 -18.13 -6.77
CA LEU A 28 1.77 -17.21 -7.78
C LEU A 28 0.57 -17.83 -8.50
N MET A 29 -0.55 -17.13 -8.48
CA MET A 29 -1.72 -17.45 -9.31
C MET A 29 -1.67 -16.63 -10.58
N ILE A 30 -1.65 -17.28 -11.73
CA ILE A 30 -1.72 -16.61 -13.03
C ILE A 30 -3.19 -16.54 -13.43
N VAL A 31 -3.66 -15.34 -13.74
CA VAL A 31 -5.04 -15.06 -14.12
C VAL A 31 -5.02 -14.43 -15.51
N ASN A 32 -5.41 -15.20 -16.52
CA ASN A 32 -5.58 -14.69 -17.88
C ASN A 32 -7.01 -14.21 -18.04
N ARG A 33 -7.18 -12.89 -18.16
CA ARG A 33 -8.49 -12.25 -18.20
C ARG A 33 -9.24 -12.50 -19.49
N LYS A 34 -8.51 -12.62 -20.59
CA LYS A 34 -9.07 -12.79 -21.93
C LYS A 34 -9.63 -14.20 -22.11
N ASP A 35 -8.84 -15.20 -21.70
CA ASP A 35 -9.18 -16.61 -21.88
C ASP A 35 -9.92 -17.19 -20.67
N GLN A 36 -10.02 -16.42 -19.57
CA GLN A 36 -10.61 -16.83 -18.30
C GLN A 36 -10.00 -18.12 -17.74
N THR A 37 -8.67 -18.21 -17.78
CA THR A 37 -7.90 -19.35 -17.26
C THR A 37 -7.11 -18.99 -16.01
N ILE A 38 -6.86 -20.02 -15.20
CA ILE A 38 -6.11 -19.94 -13.94
C ILE A 38 -4.95 -20.95 -14.00
N GLU A 39 -3.74 -20.51 -13.67
CA GLU A 39 -2.59 -21.40 -13.48
C GLU A 39 -1.93 -21.18 -12.12
N HIS A 40 -1.28 -22.23 -11.62
CA HIS A 40 -0.60 -22.22 -10.32
C HIS A 40 0.91 -22.38 -10.51
N LYS A 41 1.66 -21.41 -10.00
CA LYS A 41 3.13 -21.30 -10.16
C LYS A 41 3.78 -20.89 -8.83
N SER A 42 5.12 -20.86 -8.81
CA SER A 42 5.89 -20.14 -7.80
C SER A 42 6.11 -18.70 -8.24
N PHE A 43 6.29 -17.76 -7.31
CA PHE A 43 6.55 -16.36 -7.65
C PHE A 43 7.80 -16.17 -8.51
N LYS A 44 8.83 -17.00 -8.33
CA LYS A 44 10.04 -17.00 -9.18
C LYS A 44 9.75 -17.24 -10.66
N ASP A 45 8.66 -17.95 -10.99
CA ASP A 45 8.27 -18.28 -12.36
C ASP A 45 7.68 -17.07 -13.10
N ILE A 46 7.47 -15.93 -12.43
CA ILE A 46 7.01 -14.69 -13.07
C ILE A 46 7.91 -14.27 -14.24
N ILE A 47 9.20 -14.60 -14.16
CA ILE A 47 10.18 -14.31 -15.22
C ILE A 47 9.81 -14.94 -16.56
N ASP A 48 9.02 -16.03 -16.57
CA ASP A 48 8.64 -16.73 -17.79
C ASP A 48 7.48 -16.04 -18.56
N TYR A 49 6.87 -14.99 -17.98
CA TYR A 49 5.72 -14.27 -18.57
C TYR A 49 6.08 -12.95 -19.25
N PHE A 50 7.33 -12.52 -19.13
CA PHE A 50 7.81 -11.22 -19.60
C PHE A 50 9.10 -11.35 -20.37
N ASP A 51 9.27 -10.53 -21.40
CA ASP A 51 10.38 -10.60 -22.34
C ASP A 51 11.20 -9.30 -22.35
N ASP A 52 12.27 -9.29 -23.14
CA ASP A 52 13.11 -8.12 -23.35
C ASP A 52 12.29 -6.87 -23.73
N GLY A 53 12.54 -5.76 -23.04
CA GLY A 53 11.86 -4.49 -23.20
C GLY A 53 10.53 -4.33 -22.43
N ASP A 54 10.00 -5.39 -21.80
CA ASP A 54 8.86 -5.26 -20.88
C ASP A 54 9.26 -4.44 -19.64
N ILE A 55 8.32 -3.64 -19.11
CA ILE A 55 8.57 -2.74 -17.98
C ILE A 55 7.72 -3.10 -16.76
N PHE A 56 8.37 -3.19 -15.60
CA PHE A 56 7.72 -3.27 -14.30
C PHE A 56 7.68 -1.88 -13.66
N ALA A 57 6.48 -1.31 -13.55
CA ALA A 57 6.23 -0.12 -12.77
C ALA A 57 6.15 -0.49 -11.28
N ILE A 58 7.01 0.12 -10.46
CA ILE A 58 7.15 -0.22 -9.04
C ILE A 58 6.98 1.01 -8.15
N ASN A 59 6.35 0.84 -6.99
CA ASN A 59 6.19 1.90 -5.98
C ASN A 59 7.37 1.90 -4.99
N ASN A 60 8.27 2.87 -5.11
CA ASN A 60 9.48 3.00 -4.29
C ASN A 60 9.25 3.78 -2.97
N THR A 61 8.00 3.91 -2.52
CA THR A 61 7.71 4.49 -1.21
C THR A 61 8.35 3.66 -0.09
N LYS A 62 8.78 4.35 0.96
CA LYS A 62 9.37 3.77 2.16
C LYS A 62 8.41 4.00 3.34
N VAL A 63 8.01 2.90 3.98
CA VAL A 63 7.28 2.92 5.25
C VAL A 63 8.18 3.46 6.36
N PHE A 64 7.66 4.36 7.18
CA PHE A 64 8.31 4.82 8.42
C PHE A 64 7.57 4.25 9.63
N PRO A 65 8.25 4.11 10.79
CA PRO A 65 7.61 3.65 12.02
C PRO A 65 6.58 4.68 12.49
N ALA A 66 5.32 4.43 12.14
CA ALA A 66 4.25 5.42 12.24
C ALA A 66 3.38 5.23 13.48
N ARG A 67 3.55 4.14 14.24
CA ARG A 67 2.78 3.88 15.46
C ARG A 67 3.58 4.30 16.69
N LEU A 68 3.04 5.21 17.49
CA LEU A 68 3.60 5.66 18.75
C LEU A 68 2.66 5.26 19.89
N ASN A 69 3.23 4.67 20.93
CA ASN A 69 2.52 4.42 22.19
C ASN A 69 2.82 5.54 23.18
N GLY A 70 1.78 6.13 23.76
CA GLY A 70 1.93 7.26 24.66
C GLY A 70 0.86 7.33 25.74
N GLU A 71 0.96 8.36 26.57
CA GLU A 71 0.07 8.60 27.68
C GLU A 71 -0.49 10.01 27.67
N LYS A 72 -1.74 10.14 28.12
CA LYS A 72 -2.39 11.45 28.26
C LYS A 72 -1.99 12.12 29.56
N GLU A 73 -1.69 13.43 29.47
CA GLU A 73 -1.44 14.32 30.62
C GLU A 73 -2.45 14.08 31.77
N LYS A 74 -1.94 14.04 33.02
CA LYS A 74 -2.67 13.92 34.30
C LYS A 74 -3.41 12.60 34.55
N THR A 75 -3.79 11.88 33.51
CA THR A 75 -4.64 10.68 33.65
C THR A 75 -3.89 9.36 33.47
N GLY A 76 -2.68 9.38 32.90
CA GLY A 76 -1.93 8.15 32.58
C GLY A 76 -2.68 7.21 31.63
N ALA A 77 -3.68 7.73 30.91
CA ALA A 77 -4.47 6.91 30.01
C ALA A 77 -3.61 6.57 28.79
N LYS A 78 -3.35 5.28 28.60
CA LYS A 78 -2.66 4.76 27.40
C LYS A 78 -3.41 5.14 26.13
N ILE A 79 -2.67 5.62 25.16
CA ILE A 79 -3.13 5.98 23.83
C ILE A 79 -2.17 5.47 22.75
N GLU A 80 -2.75 5.06 21.64
CA GLU A 80 -2.01 4.81 20.39
C GLU A 80 -2.15 6.05 19.51
N VAL A 81 -1.03 6.57 19.02
CA VAL A 81 -0.97 7.62 18.01
C VAL A 81 -0.39 7.03 16.74
N PHE A 82 -1.16 7.08 15.66
CA PHE A 82 -0.74 6.60 14.36
C PHE A 82 -0.50 7.81 13.45
N LEU A 83 0.76 8.12 13.18
CA LEU A 83 1.18 9.17 12.27
C LEU A 83 0.67 8.87 10.86
N LEU A 84 0.11 9.86 10.15
CA LEU A 84 -0.34 9.69 8.77
C LEU A 84 0.60 10.40 7.80
N ARG A 85 0.83 11.69 8.03
CA ARG A 85 1.69 12.54 7.20
C ARG A 85 2.11 13.79 7.94
N GLU A 86 3.24 14.33 7.53
CA GLU A 86 3.68 15.64 7.95
C GLU A 86 2.91 16.73 7.19
N LEU A 87 2.38 17.70 7.93
CA LEU A 87 1.66 18.87 7.39
C LEU A 87 2.54 20.10 7.30
N ASN A 88 3.43 20.30 8.28
CA ASN A 88 4.36 21.42 8.31
C ASN A 88 5.63 21.05 9.07
N ARG A 89 6.76 21.10 8.38
CA ARG A 89 8.07 20.73 8.91
C ARG A 89 8.58 21.70 9.99
N GLU A 90 8.45 23.01 9.76
CA GLU A 90 8.96 24.06 10.65
C GLU A 90 8.24 24.07 12.00
N SER A 91 6.92 23.88 11.97
CA SER A 91 6.06 23.82 13.15
C SER A 91 5.83 22.39 13.67
N ARG A 92 6.47 21.39 13.05
CA ARG A 92 6.30 19.95 13.36
C ARG A 92 4.83 19.54 13.51
N LEU A 93 4.01 19.96 12.55
CA LEU A 93 2.59 19.62 12.51
C LEU A 93 2.38 18.32 11.77
N TRP A 94 1.62 17.42 12.39
CA TRP A 94 1.34 16.10 11.86
C TRP A 94 -0.15 15.81 11.85
N ASP A 95 -0.61 15.20 10.77
CA ASP A 95 -1.92 14.56 10.68
C ASP A 95 -1.80 13.16 11.27
N VAL A 96 -2.64 12.84 12.25
CA VAL A 96 -2.56 11.56 12.97
C VAL A 96 -3.95 10.98 13.23
N MET A 97 -3.98 9.66 13.45
CA MET A 97 -5.09 8.99 14.13
C MET A 97 -4.74 8.74 15.58
N VAL A 98 -5.73 8.80 16.47
CA VAL A 98 -5.54 8.52 17.89
C VAL A 98 -6.57 7.51 18.35
N ASP A 99 -6.15 6.50 19.11
CA ASP A 99 -7.01 5.48 19.68
C ASP A 99 -6.76 5.37 21.20
N PRO A 100 -7.77 5.53 22.07
CA PRO A 100 -9.16 5.89 21.80
C PRO A 100 -9.39 7.40 21.56
N ALA A 101 -9.82 7.77 20.35
CA ALA A 101 -10.04 9.16 19.93
C ALA A 101 -10.96 9.98 20.86
N ARG A 102 -11.97 9.34 21.46
CA ARG A 102 -12.96 10.01 22.34
C ARG A 102 -12.35 10.64 23.58
N LYS A 103 -11.17 10.16 24.01
CA LYS A 103 -10.49 10.66 25.22
C LYS A 103 -9.60 11.88 24.95
N ILE A 104 -9.36 12.21 23.68
CA ILE A 104 -8.38 13.22 23.26
C ILE A 104 -9.06 14.43 22.63
N ARG A 105 -8.84 15.59 23.26
CA ARG A 105 -9.40 16.90 22.89
C ARG A 105 -8.29 17.91 22.57
N ILE A 106 -8.65 18.96 21.85
CA ILE A 106 -7.76 20.11 21.58
C ILE A 106 -7.21 20.66 22.91
N GLY A 107 -5.93 21.00 22.91
CA GLY A 107 -5.16 21.46 24.08
C GLY A 107 -4.66 20.35 25.00
N ASN A 108 -5.00 19.07 24.75
CA ASN A 108 -4.41 17.96 25.51
C ASN A 108 -2.94 17.76 25.10
N LYS A 109 -2.10 17.46 26.09
CA LYS A 109 -0.72 17.03 25.87
C LYS A 109 -0.61 15.50 25.96
N LEU A 110 0.17 14.95 25.04
CA LEU A 110 0.47 13.54 24.89
C LEU A 110 1.96 13.35 25.09
N TYR A 111 2.32 12.34 25.86
CA TYR A 111 3.70 12.04 26.24
C TYR A 111 4.09 10.68 25.67
N PHE A 112 5.29 10.58 25.11
CA PHE A 112 5.80 9.37 24.46
C PHE A 112 7.21 9.05 24.97
N GLY A 113 7.50 7.76 25.10
CA GLY A 113 8.78 7.26 25.59
C GLY A 113 8.94 7.30 27.11
N GLU A 114 10.05 6.73 27.58
CA GLU A 114 10.47 6.88 28.98
C GLU A 114 10.88 8.35 29.24
N ASP A 115 10.65 8.83 30.47
CA ASP A 115 10.96 10.20 30.91
C ASP A 115 10.38 11.32 30.03
N ASP A 116 9.23 11.08 29.39
CA ASP A 116 8.54 12.07 28.56
C ASP A 116 9.41 12.59 27.38
N ALA A 117 10.24 11.70 26.82
CA ALA A 117 11.23 12.01 25.77
C ALA A 117 10.67 12.80 24.57
N LEU A 118 9.39 12.62 24.24
CA LEU A 118 8.70 13.41 23.24
C LEU A 118 7.31 13.82 23.72
N VAL A 119 6.96 15.09 23.52
CA VAL A 119 5.64 15.64 23.89
C VAL A 119 4.93 16.17 22.64
N ALA A 120 3.64 15.92 22.52
CA ALA A 120 2.80 16.50 21.48
C ALA A 120 1.55 17.17 22.04
N GLU A 121 1.20 18.33 21.47
CA GLU A 121 -0.04 19.04 21.77
C GLU A 121 -1.06 18.82 20.65
N VAL A 122 -2.30 18.53 21.03
CA VAL A 122 -3.42 18.45 20.09
C VAL A 122 -3.88 19.86 19.74
N ILE A 123 -3.63 20.31 18.50
CA ILE A 123 -4.04 21.65 18.07
C ILE A 123 -5.40 21.67 17.36
N ASP A 124 -5.79 20.59 16.68
CA ASP A 124 -7.06 20.56 15.94
C ASP A 124 -7.59 19.14 15.72
N ASN A 125 -8.82 19.05 15.22
CA ASN A 125 -9.44 17.84 14.71
C ASN A 125 -9.39 17.82 13.17
N THR A 126 -9.23 16.63 12.58
CA THR A 126 -9.27 16.49 11.12
C THR A 126 -10.63 15.98 10.65
N THR A 127 -10.94 16.20 9.37
CA THR A 127 -12.22 15.80 8.75
C THR A 127 -12.44 14.29 8.69
N SER A 128 -11.38 13.50 8.87
CA SER A 128 -11.35 12.03 8.73
C SER A 128 -11.22 11.31 10.08
N ARG A 129 -11.79 11.90 11.14
CA ARG A 129 -11.75 11.44 12.54
C ARG A 129 -10.35 11.43 13.19
N GLY A 130 -9.36 12.07 12.57
CA GLY A 130 -8.01 12.23 13.11
C GLY A 130 -7.85 13.48 13.98
N ARG A 131 -6.59 13.76 14.32
CA ARG A 131 -6.13 14.93 15.07
C ARG A 131 -4.95 15.56 14.35
N THR A 132 -4.78 16.86 14.53
CA THR A 132 -3.54 17.54 14.17
C THR A 132 -2.72 17.69 15.45
N LEU A 133 -1.51 17.13 15.45
CA LEU A 133 -0.56 17.23 16.56
C LEU A 133 0.57 18.19 16.21
N ARG A 134 1.01 18.97 17.21
CA ARG A 134 2.26 19.73 17.19
C ARG A 134 3.22 19.04 18.13
N PHE A 135 4.33 18.54 17.59
CA PHE A 135 5.39 18.00 18.43
C PHE A 135 6.22 19.13 19.04
N LEU A 136 6.31 19.12 20.36
CA LEU A 136 7.10 20.04 21.17
C LEU A 136 8.47 19.37 21.36
N PHE A 137 9.45 19.78 20.56
CA PHE A 137 10.79 19.21 20.57
C PHE A 137 11.83 20.33 20.48
N ASP A 138 12.82 20.35 21.35
CA ASP A 138 13.86 21.36 21.30
C ASP A 138 15.09 20.79 20.58
N GLY A 139 15.39 21.33 19.39
CA GLY A 139 16.55 20.92 18.60
C GLY A 139 16.31 20.85 17.09
N PRO A 140 17.33 20.42 16.34
CA PRO A 140 17.25 20.20 14.90
C PRO A 140 16.10 19.25 14.51
N TYR A 141 15.56 19.44 13.30
CA TYR A 141 14.51 18.58 12.78
C TYR A 141 14.96 17.12 12.62
N GLU A 142 16.21 16.89 12.23
CA GLU A 142 16.75 15.53 12.07
C GLU A 142 16.82 14.77 13.40
N ASP A 143 17.06 15.47 14.51
CA ASP A 143 17.03 14.87 15.85
C ASP A 143 15.60 14.49 16.23
N PHE A 144 14.62 15.36 15.94
CA PHE A 144 13.20 15.03 16.11
C PHE A 144 12.79 13.80 15.30
N LYS A 145 13.24 13.69 14.04
CA LYS A 145 12.97 12.53 13.20
C LYS A 145 13.57 11.25 13.75
N ARG A 146 14.80 11.32 14.28
CA ARG A 146 15.44 10.19 14.95
C ARG A 146 14.65 9.75 16.19
N THR A 147 14.21 10.69 17.04
CA THR A 147 13.37 10.38 18.19
C THR A 147 12.03 9.74 17.78
N LEU A 148 11.40 10.22 16.70
CA LEU A 148 10.20 9.56 16.15
C LEU A 148 10.47 8.13 15.68
N GLN A 149 11.64 7.86 15.11
CA GLN A 149 12.04 6.52 14.68
C GLN A 149 12.32 5.60 15.87
N GLU A 150 12.99 6.09 16.90
CA GLU A 150 13.31 5.34 18.12
C GLU A 150 12.06 4.98 18.93
N LEU A 151 11.08 5.88 19.00
CA LEU A 151 9.83 5.66 19.72
C LEU A 151 8.76 4.94 18.89
N GLY A 152 8.95 4.88 17.58
CA GLY A 152 7.97 4.39 16.64
C GLY A 152 8.07 2.88 16.42
N GLU A 153 6.93 2.26 16.19
CA GLU A 153 6.81 0.86 15.80
C GLU A 153 6.37 0.74 14.34
N THR A 154 6.76 -0.37 13.70
CA THR A 154 6.31 -0.72 12.35
C THR A 154 4.78 -0.78 12.30
N PRO A 155 4.14 -0.03 11.38
CA PRO A 155 2.69 0.11 11.37
C PRO A 155 1.98 -1.09 10.69
N LEU A 156 2.15 -2.30 11.24
CA LEU A 156 1.44 -3.48 10.71
C LEU A 156 -0.08 -3.29 10.83
N PRO A 157 -0.86 -3.71 9.82
CA PRO A 157 -2.31 -3.72 9.89
C PRO A 157 -2.83 -4.50 11.11
N LYS A 158 -3.83 -3.96 11.83
CA LYS A 158 -4.39 -4.55 13.07
C LYS A 158 -4.96 -5.97 12.90
N ILE A 159 -5.11 -6.45 11.66
CA ILE A 159 -5.55 -7.83 11.38
C ILE A 159 -4.47 -8.87 11.73
N HIS A 160 -3.21 -8.46 11.75
CA HIS A 160 -2.11 -9.28 12.26
C HIS A 160 -2.20 -9.24 13.79
N GLU A 161 -2.81 -10.26 14.39
CA GLU A 161 -3.01 -10.36 15.84
C GLU A 161 -1.75 -10.88 16.56
N ARG A 162 -0.63 -10.19 16.32
CA ARG A 162 0.67 -10.48 16.94
C ARG A 162 1.42 -9.20 17.28
N GLU A 163 2.43 -9.33 18.12
CA GLU A 163 3.36 -8.24 18.43
C GLU A 163 4.28 -7.95 17.24
N ILE A 164 4.81 -6.72 17.21
CA ILE A 164 5.78 -6.30 16.22
C ILE A 164 7.13 -6.95 16.55
N GLU A 165 7.75 -7.55 15.55
CA GLU A 165 9.06 -8.19 15.67
C GLU A 165 10.12 -7.31 15.00
N PRO A 166 11.40 -7.37 15.42
CA PRO A 166 12.48 -6.60 14.77
C PRO A 166 12.59 -6.84 13.27
N GLU A 167 12.29 -8.06 12.80
CA GLU A 167 12.30 -8.41 11.39
C GLU A 167 11.24 -7.63 10.58
N ASP A 168 10.14 -7.15 11.20
CA ASP A 168 9.09 -6.41 10.50
C ASP A 168 9.58 -5.08 9.92
N GLU A 169 10.58 -4.43 10.54
CA GLU A 169 11.18 -3.20 10.01
C GLU A 169 11.74 -3.43 8.59
N GLU A 170 12.38 -4.58 8.37
CA GLU A 170 12.94 -4.94 7.07
C GLU A 170 11.88 -5.59 6.15
N ARG A 171 11.03 -6.46 6.71
CA ARG A 171 10.12 -7.29 5.91
C ARG A 171 8.84 -6.58 5.50
N TYR A 172 8.38 -5.60 6.26
CA TYR A 172 7.27 -4.71 5.90
C TYR A 172 7.73 -3.57 4.98
N GLN A 173 8.67 -3.87 4.09
CA GLN A 173 9.24 -2.94 3.12
C GLN A 173 9.66 -3.68 1.85
N THR A 174 9.56 -3.02 0.69
CA THR A 174 10.15 -3.52 -0.54
C THR A 174 11.67 -3.31 -0.54
N ILE A 175 12.40 -4.17 -1.25
CA ILE A 175 13.87 -4.08 -1.35
C ILE A 175 14.37 -2.85 -2.14
N TYR A 176 13.44 -2.12 -2.77
CA TYR A 176 13.68 -0.92 -3.58
C TYR A 176 13.02 0.33 -2.99
N ALA A 177 12.61 0.30 -1.73
CA ALA A 177 12.07 1.46 -1.03
C ALA A 177 13.13 2.56 -0.87
N LYS A 178 12.79 3.81 -1.24
CA LYS A 178 13.72 4.96 -1.26
C LYS A 178 13.13 6.20 -0.58
N HIS A 179 11.86 6.51 -0.83
CA HIS A 179 11.26 7.77 -0.42
C HIS A 179 10.33 7.59 0.77
N GLU A 180 10.75 8.06 1.94
CA GLU A 180 9.97 7.98 3.17
C GLU A 180 8.69 8.81 3.11
N GLY A 181 7.58 8.22 3.54
CA GLY A 181 6.29 8.93 3.64
C GLY A 181 5.05 8.05 3.68
N ALA A 182 5.19 6.73 3.45
CA ALA A 182 4.07 5.80 3.58
C ALA A 182 3.92 5.28 5.00
N VAL A 183 2.69 4.91 5.35
CA VAL A 183 2.35 4.23 6.61
C VAL A 183 1.86 2.80 6.36
N ALA A 184 1.88 2.40 5.10
CA ALA A 184 1.43 1.11 4.60
C ALA A 184 2.36 0.68 3.45
N ALA A 185 2.86 -0.55 3.49
CA ALA A 185 3.76 -1.06 2.47
C ALA A 185 3.01 -1.37 1.16
N PRO A 186 3.61 -1.18 -0.03
CA PRO A 186 3.08 -1.70 -1.29
C PRO A 186 3.32 -3.22 -1.35
N THR A 187 2.39 -3.99 -0.77
CA THR A 187 2.59 -5.40 -0.39
C THR A 187 2.93 -6.34 -1.54
N ALA A 188 2.45 -6.07 -2.75
CA ALA A 188 2.77 -6.88 -3.94
C ALA A 188 4.27 -6.82 -4.30
N GLY A 189 4.93 -5.71 -3.95
CA GLY A 189 6.36 -5.54 -4.15
C GLY A 189 7.22 -6.34 -3.16
N LEU A 190 6.63 -6.84 -2.06
CA LEU A 190 7.37 -7.57 -1.03
C LEU A 190 7.87 -8.94 -1.50
N HIS A 191 7.25 -9.49 -2.55
CA HIS A 191 7.57 -10.77 -3.17
C HIS A 191 8.87 -10.75 -3.99
N PHE A 192 9.34 -9.57 -4.38
CA PHE A 192 10.56 -9.45 -5.18
C PHE A 192 11.79 -9.59 -4.28
N SER A 193 12.57 -10.65 -4.52
CA SER A 193 13.93 -10.80 -4.02
C SER A 193 14.92 -10.02 -4.88
N ARG A 194 16.12 -9.77 -4.35
CA ARG A 194 17.19 -9.09 -5.10
C ARG A 194 17.63 -9.96 -6.28
N GLU A 195 17.68 -11.27 -6.06
CA GLU A 195 18.02 -12.30 -7.03
C GLU A 195 17.02 -12.32 -8.19
N LEU A 196 15.72 -12.31 -7.88
CA LEU A 196 14.68 -12.30 -8.91
C LEU A 196 14.70 -11.01 -9.74
N MET A 197 14.84 -9.84 -9.09
CA MET A 197 14.97 -8.58 -9.82
C MET A 197 16.18 -8.59 -10.75
N LYS A 198 17.33 -9.08 -10.30
CA LYS A 198 18.54 -9.19 -11.13
C LYS A 198 18.35 -10.14 -12.31
N ARG A 199 17.66 -11.27 -12.12
CA ARG A 199 17.33 -12.20 -13.21
C ARG A 199 16.41 -11.56 -14.25
N LEU A 200 15.42 -10.78 -13.82
CA LEU A 200 14.54 -10.00 -14.71
C LEU A 200 15.35 -8.97 -15.52
N GLU A 201 16.21 -8.19 -14.87
CA GLU A 201 17.10 -7.23 -15.55
C GLU A 201 18.01 -7.91 -16.58
N ILE A 202 18.61 -9.06 -16.24
CA ILE A 202 19.45 -9.85 -17.17
C ILE A 202 18.63 -10.35 -18.38
N LYS A 203 17.35 -10.68 -18.19
CA LYS A 203 16.45 -11.07 -19.29
C LYS A 203 16.10 -9.89 -20.22
N GLY A 204 16.34 -8.65 -19.78
CA GLY A 204 15.99 -7.44 -20.52
C GLY A 204 14.72 -6.75 -20.03
N VAL A 205 14.15 -7.20 -18.90
CA VAL A 205 13.04 -6.49 -18.25
C VAL A 205 13.57 -5.23 -17.56
N GLU A 206 12.91 -4.12 -17.81
CA GLU A 206 13.24 -2.83 -17.22
C GLU A 206 12.33 -2.50 -16.03
N PHE A 207 12.83 -1.67 -15.11
CA PHE A 207 12.04 -1.16 -13.98
C PHE A 207 11.83 0.34 -14.11
N ALA A 208 10.60 0.80 -13.88
CA ALA A 208 10.24 2.22 -13.82
C ALA A 208 9.67 2.53 -12.45
N GLU A 209 10.23 3.52 -11.77
CA GLU A 209 9.84 3.85 -10.40
C GLU A 209 8.80 4.98 -10.37
N LEU A 210 7.82 4.82 -9.50
CA LEU A 210 6.96 5.90 -9.02
C LEU A 210 6.96 5.90 -7.51
N THR A 211 6.60 7.03 -6.90
CA THR A 211 6.39 7.12 -5.45
C THR A 211 4.92 7.36 -5.21
N LEU A 212 4.26 6.51 -4.42
CA LEU A 212 2.95 6.82 -3.85
C LEU A 212 2.98 6.50 -2.36
N HIS A 213 2.83 7.55 -1.55
CA HIS A 213 2.80 7.44 -0.09
C HIS A 213 1.44 6.91 0.36
N THR A 214 1.39 5.59 0.50
CA THR A 214 0.18 4.86 0.86
C THR A 214 -0.29 5.26 2.26
N GLY A 215 -1.57 5.65 2.36
CA GLY A 215 -2.21 5.99 3.62
C GLY A 215 -2.98 4.81 4.24
N LEU A 216 -3.52 5.04 5.44
CA LEU A 216 -4.41 4.07 6.11
C LEU A 216 -5.74 3.83 5.39
N GLY A 217 -6.12 4.66 4.41
CA GLY A 217 -7.39 4.55 3.69
C GLY A 217 -7.62 3.17 3.08
N ASN A 218 -6.56 2.47 2.66
CA ASN A 218 -6.67 1.12 2.09
C ASN A 218 -7.05 0.04 3.11
N PHE A 219 -6.89 0.30 4.41
CA PHE A 219 -7.25 -0.60 5.51
C PHE A 219 -8.52 -0.18 6.27
N ARG A 220 -9.12 0.96 5.90
CA ARG A 220 -10.37 1.41 6.52
C ARG A 220 -11.55 0.62 5.96
N THR A 221 -12.45 0.21 6.84
CA THR A 221 -13.73 -0.40 6.45
C THR A 221 -14.57 0.62 5.68
N ILE A 222 -15.12 0.21 4.54
CA ILE A 222 -16.07 1.02 3.78
C ILE A 222 -17.39 1.04 4.55
N GLU A 223 -17.83 2.23 4.99
CA GLU A 223 -19.04 2.43 5.79
C GLU A 223 -20.32 2.63 4.95
N VAL A 224 -20.21 2.67 3.62
CA VAL A 224 -21.34 2.95 2.70
C VAL A 224 -21.63 1.77 1.77
N GLU A 225 -22.92 1.47 1.59
CA GLU A 225 -23.35 0.38 0.69
C GLU A 225 -23.22 0.76 -0.79
N ASP A 226 -23.49 2.02 -1.13
CA ASP A 226 -23.34 2.54 -2.49
C ASP A 226 -21.89 3.03 -2.70
N LEU A 227 -21.13 2.29 -3.50
CA LEU A 227 -19.70 2.55 -3.73
C LEU A 227 -19.44 3.91 -4.40
N THR A 228 -20.40 4.47 -5.12
CA THR A 228 -20.26 5.80 -5.74
C THR A 228 -20.16 6.94 -4.71
N LYS A 229 -20.57 6.66 -3.46
CA LYS A 229 -20.55 7.62 -2.35
C LYS A 229 -19.34 7.43 -1.44
N HIS A 230 -18.52 6.40 -1.67
CA HIS A 230 -17.33 6.17 -0.87
C HIS A 230 -16.28 7.22 -1.18
N LYS A 231 -15.72 7.84 -0.14
CA LYS A 231 -14.62 8.80 -0.24
C LYS A 231 -13.35 8.14 0.26
N VAL A 232 -12.32 8.17 -0.56
CA VAL A 232 -10.98 7.66 -0.24
C VAL A 232 -10.10 8.82 0.21
N ASP A 233 -9.24 8.57 1.19
CA ASP A 233 -8.23 9.53 1.63
C ASP A 233 -7.26 9.84 0.47
N SER A 234 -6.77 11.08 0.42
CA SER A 234 -5.80 11.47 -0.62
C SER A 234 -4.41 10.98 -0.28
N GLU A 235 -3.75 10.36 -1.26
CA GLU A 235 -2.40 9.83 -1.17
C GLU A 235 -1.48 10.67 -2.07
N GLN A 236 -0.33 11.09 -1.55
CA GLN A 236 0.63 11.85 -2.35
C GLN A 236 1.32 10.90 -3.33
N MET A 237 1.48 11.33 -4.58
CA MET A 237 2.22 10.58 -5.58
C MET A 237 3.12 11.46 -6.44
N ILE A 238 4.21 10.84 -6.90
CA ILE A 238 5.21 11.40 -7.78
C ILE A 238 5.50 10.38 -8.89
N LEU A 239 5.31 10.80 -10.13
CA LEU A 239 5.76 10.11 -11.33
C LEU A 239 6.70 11.04 -12.09
N THR A 240 7.98 10.68 -12.15
CA THR A 240 9.02 11.52 -12.74
C THR A 240 8.91 11.58 -14.27
N PRO A 241 9.46 12.63 -14.91
CA PRO A 241 9.55 12.67 -16.37
C PRO A 241 10.27 11.48 -16.99
N GLU A 242 11.34 11.02 -16.34
CA GLU A 242 12.12 9.87 -16.79
C GLU A 242 11.28 8.58 -16.78
N SER A 243 10.65 8.26 -15.65
CA SER A 243 9.82 7.04 -15.53
C SER A 243 8.63 7.07 -16.50
N ALA A 244 7.98 8.23 -16.66
CA ALA A 244 6.89 8.39 -17.62
C ALA A 244 7.38 8.17 -19.06
N ALA A 245 8.50 8.79 -19.44
CA ALA A 245 9.08 8.63 -20.77
C ALA A 245 9.48 7.18 -21.07
N ARG A 246 10.10 6.49 -20.11
CA ARG A 246 10.51 5.09 -20.23
C ARG A 246 9.31 4.17 -20.47
N MET A 247 8.27 4.28 -19.65
CA MET A 247 7.04 3.49 -19.82
C MET A 247 6.31 3.79 -21.13
N ASN A 248 6.21 5.07 -21.53
CA ASN A 248 5.59 5.45 -22.79
C ASN A 248 6.40 4.92 -24.01
N ALA A 249 7.73 4.90 -23.92
CA ALA A 249 8.59 4.37 -24.97
C ALA A 249 8.42 2.84 -25.15
N ALA A 250 8.30 2.09 -24.04
CA ALA A 250 7.99 0.67 -24.09
C ALA A 250 6.63 0.40 -24.75
N LYS A 251 5.59 1.16 -24.38
CA LYS A 251 4.26 1.07 -25.02
C LYS A 251 4.31 1.37 -26.52
N ALA A 252 5.08 2.40 -26.93
CA ALA A 252 5.26 2.73 -28.35
C ALA A 252 5.92 1.59 -29.15
N LYS A 253 6.79 0.82 -28.49
CA LYS A 253 7.43 -0.38 -29.05
C LYS A 253 6.61 -1.67 -28.87
N ARG A 254 5.40 -1.58 -28.31
CA ARG A 254 4.49 -2.70 -28.02
C ARG A 254 5.01 -3.69 -26.97
N HIS A 255 5.92 -3.27 -26.12
CA HIS A 255 6.26 -4.01 -24.91
C HIS A 255 5.17 -3.81 -23.84
N LYS A 256 5.05 -4.77 -22.92
CA LYS A 256 4.09 -4.75 -21.83
C LYS A 256 4.55 -3.82 -20.73
N VAL A 257 3.60 -3.11 -20.12
CA VAL A 257 3.80 -2.40 -18.86
C VAL A 257 3.02 -3.11 -17.75
N VAL A 258 3.73 -3.50 -16.71
CA VAL A 258 3.21 -4.27 -15.57
C VAL A 258 3.15 -3.36 -14.34
N ALA A 259 1.96 -3.18 -13.78
CA ALA A 259 1.83 -2.49 -12.51
C ALA A 259 2.09 -3.46 -11.34
N VAL A 260 3.12 -3.19 -10.53
CA VAL A 260 3.38 -3.96 -9.31
C VAL A 260 2.61 -3.34 -8.15
N GLY A 261 1.43 -3.87 -7.87
CA GLY A 261 0.53 -3.48 -6.79
C GLY A 261 -0.58 -2.53 -7.22
N THR A 262 -1.67 -2.56 -6.45
CA THR A 262 -2.85 -1.71 -6.65
C THR A 262 -2.55 -0.22 -6.46
N THR A 263 -1.57 0.12 -5.61
CA THR A 263 -1.11 1.51 -5.43
C THR A 263 -0.41 2.03 -6.68
N THR A 264 0.47 1.23 -7.29
CA THR A 264 1.10 1.54 -8.58
C THR A 264 0.05 1.69 -9.67
N MET A 265 -0.92 0.78 -9.75
CA MET A 265 -2.00 0.89 -10.74
C MET A 265 -2.81 2.18 -10.55
N LYS A 266 -3.20 2.52 -9.32
CA LYS A 266 -3.88 3.79 -8.98
C LYS A 266 -3.08 5.00 -9.44
N ALA A 267 -1.76 4.99 -9.22
CA ALA A 267 -0.87 6.07 -9.61
C ALA A 267 -0.81 6.23 -11.14
N LEU A 268 -0.61 5.13 -11.87
CA LEU A 268 -0.57 5.15 -13.34
C LEU A 268 -1.92 5.62 -13.91
N GLU A 269 -3.02 5.11 -13.40
CA GLU A 269 -4.36 5.52 -13.81
C GLU A 269 -4.65 6.98 -13.45
N THR A 270 -4.05 7.53 -12.39
CA THR A 270 -4.16 8.97 -12.10
C THR A 270 -3.40 9.81 -13.12
N ALA A 271 -2.23 9.34 -13.56
CA ALA A 271 -1.34 10.06 -14.47
C ALA A 271 -1.65 9.84 -15.96
N VAL A 272 -2.51 8.87 -16.30
CA VAL A 272 -2.87 8.57 -17.69
C VAL A 272 -3.66 9.73 -18.30
N SER A 273 -3.28 10.09 -19.52
CA SER A 273 -3.94 11.13 -20.30
C SER A 273 -4.90 10.52 -21.32
N ILE A 274 -5.73 11.38 -21.93
CA ILE A 274 -6.71 10.98 -22.95
C ILE A 274 -6.11 10.27 -24.17
N THR A 275 -4.80 10.42 -24.41
CA THR A 275 -4.08 9.76 -25.51
C THR A 275 -3.53 8.38 -25.12
N GLY A 276 -3.85 7.86 -23.93
CA GLY A 276 -3.37 6.56 -23.45
C GLY A 276 -1.89 6.56 -23.03
N GLN A 277 -1.32 7.74 -22.76
CA GLN A 277 0.04 7.91 -22.26
C GLN A 277 0.03 8.45 -20.84
N VAL A 278 1.00 8.04 -20.02
CA VAL A 278 1.20 8.64 -18.68
C VAL A 278 2.00 9.92 -18.78
N LYS A 279 1.60 10.93 -18.01
CA LYS A 279 2.33 12.20 -17.90
C LYS A 279 3.11 12.27 -16.59
N PRO A 280 4.22 13.02 -16.54
CA PRO A 280 4.86 13.33 -15.28
C PRO A 280 3.84 13.97 -14.34
N TYR A 281 3.84 13.58 -13.08
CA TYR A 281 2.83 13.98 -12.12
C TYR A 281 3.45 14.17 -10.74
N SER A 282 3.08 15.24 -10.05
CA SER A 282 3.43 15.46 -8.65
C SER A 282 2.22 16.10 -7.97
N GLY A 283 1.58 15.37 -7.06
CA GLY A 283 0.34 15.83 -6.48
C GLY A 283 -0.34 14.77 -5.62
N TRP A 284 -1.65 14.85 -5.55
CA TRP A 284 -2.49 13.99 -4.71
C TRP A 284 -3.46 13.19 -5.56
N THR A 285 -3.61 11.91 -5.24
CA THR A 285 -4.66 11.06 -5.81
C THR A 285 -5.60 10.58 -4.71
N ASN A 286 -6.89 10.66 -4.99
CA ASN A 286 -7.95 10.02 -4.21
C ASN A 286 -8.79 9.09 -5.10
N LYS A 287 -8.19 8.62 -6.21
CA LYS A 287 -8.88 7.82 -7.19
C LYS A 287 -9.34 6.49 -6.57
N PHE A 288 -10.66 6.28 -6.61
CA PHE A 288 -11.30 5.04 -6.19
C PHE A 288 -11.74 4.26 -7.43
N ILE A 289 -11.11 3.12 -7.68
CA ILE A 289 -11.32 2.31 -8.87
C ILE A 289 -12.19 1.10 -8.49
N PHE A 290 -13.36 0.98 -9.12
CA PHE A 290 -14.30 -0.12 -8.95
C PHE A 290 -15.07 -0.34 -10.26
N PRO A 291 -15.70 -1.51 -10.48
CA PRO A 291 -16.34 -1.80 -11.75
C PRO A 291 -17.63 -0.96 -11.99
N PRO A 292 -17.93 -0.61 -13.26
CA PRO A 292 -17.07 -0.76 -14.44
C PRO A 292 -15.97 0.32 -14.46
N TYR A 293 -14.77 -0.06 -14.93
CA TYR A 293 -13.66 0.88 -15.14
C TYR A 293 -12.80 0.42 -16.32
N GLU A 294 -12.43 1.35 -17.20
CA GLU A 294 -11.55 1.09 -18.33
C GLU A 294 -10.14 1.56 -17.98
N PHE A 295 -9.19 0.62 -17.95
CA PHE A 295 -7.79 0.91 -17.62
C PHE A 295 -7.08 1.46 -18.85
N GLY A 296 -6.37 2.57 -18.67
CA GLY A 296 -5.84 3.35 -19.79
C GLY A 296 -4.37 3.07 -20.12
N PHE A 297 -3.63 2.39 -19.23
CA PHE A 297 -2.17 2.31 -19.39
C PHE A 297 -1.55 0.92 -19.20
N ALA A 298 -1.60 0.35 -17.99
CA ALA A 298 -0.89 -0.88 -17.68
C ALA A 298 -1.57 -2.11 -18.32
N ASP A 299 -0.75 -2.97 -18.92
CA ASP A 299 -1.20 -4.19 -19.61
C ASP A 299 -1.42 -5.33 -18.62
N ALA A 300 -0.63 -5.42 -17.56
CA ALA A 300 -0.72 -6.48 -16.56
C ALA A 300 -0.59 -5.92 -15.14
N MET A 301 -0.97 -6.71 -14.14
CA MET A 301 -0.85 -6.35 -12.73
C MET A 301 -0.30 -7.52 -11.90
N VAL A 302 0.72 -7.25 -11.08
CA VAL A 302 1.12 -8.13 -9.98
C VAL A 302 0.47 -7.61 -8.70
N THR A 303 -0.23 -8.46 -7.97
CA THR A 303 -0.96 -8.06 -6.76
C THR A 303 -1.05 -9.20 -5.75
N ASN A 304 -1.31 -8.93 -4.47
CA ASN A 304 -1.75 -9.96 -3.52
C ASN A 304 -3.20 -10.40 -3.81
N LEU A 305 -3.66 -11.43 -3.11
CA LEU A 305 -5.08 -11.73 -2.95
C LEU A 305 -5.66 -10.90 -1.80
N HIS A 306 -6.81 -10.25 -2.02
CA HIS A 306 -7.29 -9.21 -1.12
C HIS A 306 -8.47 -9.62 -0.25
N MET A 307 -8.65 -8.88 0.84
CA MET A 307 -9.76 -9.09 1.77
C MET A 307 -11.11 -8.81 1.09
N PRO A 308 -12.18 -9.53 1.52
CA PRO A 308 -13.54 -9.24 1.08
C PRO A 308 -13.90 -7.79 1.36
N MET A 309 -14.71 -7.20 0.47
CA MET A 309 -15.23 -5.83 0.62
C MET A 309 -14.16 -4.73 0.73
N SER A 310 -12.91 -5.01 0.31
CA SER A 310 -11.82 -4.03 0.32
C SER A 310 -11.77 -3.19 -0.96
N PRO A 311 -11.26 -1.93 -0.91
CA PRO A 311 -11.00 -1.13 -2.11
C PRO A 311 -10.10 -1.83 -3.13
N MET A 312 -9.15 -2.64 -2.66
CA MET A 312 -8.21 -3.37 -3.50
C MET A 312 -8.89 -4.50 -4.26
N MET A 313 -9.78 -5.27 -3.60
CA MET A 313 -10.60 -6.27 -4.28
C MET A 313 -11.46 -5.64 -5.38
N MET A 314 -12.03 -4.45 -5.15
CA MET A 314 -12.84 -3.74 -6.14
C MET A 314 -12.03 -3.29 -7.36
N MET A 315 -10.82 -2.77 -7.15
CA MET A 315 -9.93 -2.40 -8.25
C MET A 315 -9.57 -3.61 -9.10
N ILE A 316 -9.24 -4.73 -8.46
CA ILE A 316 -8.85 -5.95 -9.17
C ILE A 316 -10.05 -6.58 -9.86
N SER A 317 -11.24 -6.48 -9.26
CA SER A 317 -12.50 -6.88 -9.90
C SER A 317 -12.75 -6.09 -11.17
N ALA A 318 -12.41 -4.81 -11.18
CA ALA A 318 -12.52 -3.99 -12.38
C ALA A 318 -11.48 -4.39 -13.44
N PHE A 319 -10.29 -4.83 -13.03
CA PHE A 319 -9.21 -5.21 -13.94
C PHE A 319 -9.40 -6.62 -14.53
N VAL A 320 -9.88 -7.57 -13.73
CA VAL A 320 -10.09 -8.99 -14.09
C VAL A 320 -11.45 -9.23 -14.74
N GLY A 321 -12.46 -8.46 -14.34
CA GLY A 321 -13.87 -8.78 -14.57
C GLY A 321 -14.52 -9.31 -13.30
N TYR A 322 -15.73 -8.82 -12.99
CA TYR A 322 -16.39 -9.08 -11.72
C TYR A 322 -16.66 -10.58 -11.49
N ASP A 323 -17.35 -11.24 -12.42
CA ASP A 323 -17.72 -12.65 -12.24
C ASP A 323 -16.48 -13.55 -12.18
N PHE A 324 -15.53 -13.33 -13.09
CA PHE A 324 -14.32 -14.15 -13.16
C PHE A 324 -13.44 -14.00 -11.91
N LEU A 325 -13.37 -12.81 -11.29
CA LEU A 325 -12.64 -12.66 -10.03
C LEU A 325 -13.19 -13.57 -8.91
N PHE A 326 -14.50 -13.79 -8.86
CA PHE A 326 -15.10 -14.67 -7.86
C PHE A 326 -14.73 -16.13 -8.08
N ASP A 327 -14.64 -16.57 -9.35
CA ASP A 327 -14.14 -17.90 -9.68
C ASP A 327 -12.67 -18.06 -9.31
N VAL A 328 -11.85 -17.04 -9.60
CA VAL A 328 -10.44 -16.97 -9.19
C VAL A 328 -10.29 -17.09 -7.66
N TYR A 329 -11.08 -16.33 -6.89
CA TYR A 329 -10.98 -16.33 -5.43
C TYR A 329 -11.52 -17.63 -4.82
N LYS A 330 -12.54 -18.23 -5.43
CA LYS A 330 -13.04 -19.55 -5.03
C LYS A 330 -11.98 -20.63 -5.24
N GLU A 331 -11.29 -20.61 -6.38
CA GLU A 331 -10.19 -21.54 -6.64
C GLU A 331 -9.02 -21.28 -5.69
N ALA A 332 -8.67 -20.02 -5.42
CA ALA A 332 -7.63 -19.67 -4.46
C ALA A 332 -7.91 -20.21 -3.05
N VAL A 333 -9.17 -20.09 -2.58
CA VAL A 333 -9.58 -20.65 -1.28
C VAL A 333 -9.51 -22.18 -1.30
N LYS A 334 -10.01 -22.82 -2.38
CA LYS A 334 -9.95 -24.28 -2.56
C LYS A 334 -8.52 -24.82 -2.52
N GLU A 335 -7.62 -24.14 -3.22
CA GLU A 335 -6.19 -24.47 -3.31
C GLU A 335 -5.39 -23.96 -2.09
N LYS A 336 -6.03 -23.37 -1.08
CA LYS A 336 -5.43 -22.86 0.16
C LYS A 336 -4.32 -21.83 -0.06
N TYR A 337 -4.50 -20.95 -1.03
CA TYR A 337 -3.66 -19.75 -1.17
C TYR A 337 -3.75 -18.90 0.10
N LYS A 338 -2.63 -18.26 0.45
CA LYS A 338 -2.58 -17.27 1.51
C LYS A 338 -3.00 -15.90 1.00
N PHE A 339 -3.77 -15.16 1.78
CA PHE A 339 -4.34 -13.86 1.44
C PHE A 339 -3.64 -12.74 2.21
N PHE A 340 -3.87 -11.52 1.74
CA PHE A 340 -3.51 -10.25 2.36
C PHE A 340 -2.00 -9.92 2.32
N THR A 341 -1.53 -9.06 3.23
CA THR A 341 -0.20 -8.43 3.24
C THR A 341 0.95 -9.39 2.93
N TYR A 342 0.99 -10.49 3.66
CA TYR A 342 2.06 -11.49 3.61
C TYR A 342 1.62 -12.77 2.89
N GLY A 343 0.45 -12.74 2.25
CA GLY A 343 -0.09 -13.87 1.51
C GLY A 343 0.63 -14.12 0.19
N ASP A 344 0.04 -14.96 -0.64
CA ASP A 344 0.53 -15.26 -1.97
C ASP A 344 0.26 -14.12 -2.96
N ALA A 345 0.81 -14.27 -4.16
CA ALA A 345 0.69 -13.32 -5.25
C ALA A 345 -0.23 -13.80 -6.36
N MET A 346 -0.69 -12.85 -7.16
CA MET A 346 -1.46 -13.03 -8.38
C MET A 346 -0.83 -12.18 -9.48
N LEU A 347 -0.60 -12.78 -10.65
CA LEU A 347 -0.27 -12.07 -11.87
C LEU A 347 -1.51 -12.09 -12.77
N ILE A 348 -1.99 -10.91 -13.13
CA ILE A 348 -3.16 -10.73 -13.98
C ILE A 348 -2.68 -10.23 -15.35
N ILE A 349 -2.95 -11.01 -16.40
CA ILE A 349 -2.54 -10.74 -17.80
C ILE A 349 -3.73 -10.53 -18.72
#